data_AF-A0A530QNY5-F1
#
_entry.id   AF-A0A530QNY5-F1
#
_cell.length_a   1.000
_cell.length_b   1.000
_cell.length_c   1.000
_cell.angle_alpha   90.00
_cell.angle_beta   90.00
_cell.angle_gamma   90.00
#
_symmetry.space_group_name_H-M   'P 1'
#
loop_
_entity.id
_entity.type
_entity.pdbx_description
1 polymer ?
#
loop_
_entity_poly.entity_id
_entity_poly.type
_entity_poly.pdbx_seq_one_letter_code
_entity_poly.pdbx_strand_id
1 'polypeptide(L)'
;MLEFYFSYCGVLKRLRSGALGGEMDRLAKHFFTLGYRRATAKIYLSRIARFSQFAATRCDPMPIHQDVVDSYLCTFTTDSPRIGAVSALGHALRVAPERFIASVPSVDADPDAPLLASFSDHLGRVRGLEPKTREGVLLGGRQRLEVLAG
;
A
#
# COMPACT_ATOMS: atom_id res chain seq x y z
N MET A 1 3.31 14.93 11.69
CA MET A 1 2.46 13.74 11.98
C MET A 1 3.28 12.46 12.03
N LEU A 2 4.27 12.28 11.14
CA LEU A 2 5.18 11.12 11.16
C LEU A 2 5.94 10.95 12.49
N GLU A 3 6.19 12.05 13.21
CA GLU A 3 6.79 12.08 14.55
C GLU A 3 6.02 11.22 15.54
N PHE A 4 4.70 11.08 15.34
CA PHE A 4 3.90 10.17 16.14
C PHE A 4 4.43 8.75 16.03
N TYR A 5 4.97 8.29 14.90
CA TYR A 5 5.43 6.91 14.69
C TYR A 5 6.96 6.74 14.80
N PHE A 6 7.73 7.77 14.45
CA PHE A 6 9.20 7.73 14.38
C PHE A 6 9.80 8.92 15.12
N SER A 7 10.70 8.66 16.07
CA SER A 7 11.34 9.71 16.87
C SER A 7 12.69 10.18 16.31
N TYR A 8 13.31 9.38 15.43
CA TYR A 8 14.66 9.66 14.94
C TYR A 8 14.64 10.60 13.72
N CYS A 9 15.27 11.77 13.84
CA CYS A 9 15.29 12.82 12.81
C CYS A 9 15.79 12.33 11.44
N GLY A 10 16.81 11.47 11.39
CA GLY A 10 17.33 10.94 10.13
C GLY A 10 16.30 10.08 9.38
N VAL A 11 15.49 9.32 10.11
CA VAL A 11 14.39 8.54 9.52
C VAL A 11 13.30 9.47 9.02
N LEU A 12 12.91 10.49 9.80
CA LEU A 12 11.91 11.47 9.38
C LEU A 12 12.31 12.20 8.09
N LYS A 13 13.56 12.64 7.99
CA LYS A 13 14.09 13.27 6.76
C LYS A 13 14.01 12.33 5.56
N ARG A 14 14.40 11.06 5.74
CA ARG A 14 14.35 10.05 4.66
C ARG A 14 12.92 9.65 4.28
N LEU A 15 12.00 9.60 5.25
CA LEU A 15 10.59 9.34 4.95
C LEU A 15 10.03 10.49 4.10
N ARG A 16 10.32 11.73 4.47
CA ARG A 16 9.87 12.95 3.76
C ARG A 16 10.63 13.24 2.47
N SER A 17 11.51 12.35 2.02
CA SER A 17 12.19 12.49 0.73
C SER A 17 11.56 11.60 -0.34
N GLY A 18 11.92 11.88 -1.59
CA GLY A 18 11.45 11.15 -2.76
C GLY A 18 10.08 11.60 -3.26
N ALA A 19 9.51 10.82 -4.19
CA ALA A 19 8.37 11.22 -5.01
C ALA A 19 7.05 11.42 -4.23
N LEU A 20 6.91 10.79 -3.05
CA LEU A 20 5.76 10.95 -2.16
C LEU A 20 6.13 11.67 -0.85
N GLY A 21 7.32 12.27 -0.75
CA GLY A 21 7.83 12.86 0.48
C GLY A 21 6.87 13.87 1.13
N GLY A 22 6.23 14.72 0.32
CA GLY A 22 5.24 15.70 0.77
C GLY A 22 3.93 15.09 1.31
N GLU A 23 3.61 13.85 0.92
CA GLU A 23 2.37 13.16 1.30
C GLU A 23 2.54 12.29 2.54
N MET A 24 3.77 12.05 3.00
CA MET A 24 4.05 11.11 4.08
C MET A 24 3.42 11.49 5.42
N ASP A 25 3.25 12.79 5.70
CA ASP A 25 2.52 13.24 6.89
C ASP A 25 1.00 13.04 6.75
N ARG A 26 0.43 13.17 5.54
CA ARG A 26 -0.97 12.85 5.28
C ARG A 26 -1.23 11.35 5.41
N LEU A 27 -0.31 10.52 4.90
CA LEU A 27 -0.31 9.07 5.09
C LEU A 27 -0.26 8.67 6.57
N ALA A 28 0.63 9.30 7.35
CA ALA A 28 0.70 9.06 8.79
C ALA A 28 -0.63 9.45 9.48
N LYS A 29 -1.23 10.57 9.09
CA LYS A 29 -2.55 10.99 9.60
C LYS A 29 -3.65 10.00 9.23
N HIS A 30 -3.63 9.46 8.01
CA HIS A 30 -4.58 8.44 7.55
C HIS A 30 -4.53 7.18 8.43
N PHE A 31 -3.33 6.63 8.67
CA PHE A 31 -3.18 5.46 9.54
C PHE A 31 -3.59 5.74 11.00
N PHE A 32 -3.33 6.95 11.49
CA PHE A 32 -3.76 7.36 12.82
C PHE A 32 -5.27 7.40 12.93
N THR A 33 -5.93 8.02 11.94
CA THR A 33 -7.40 8.17 11.90
C THR A 33 -8.11 6.82 11.79
N LEU A 34 -7.53 5.88 11.05
CA LEU A 34 -8.05 4.52 10.93
C LEU A 34 -7.69 3.60 12.12
N GLY A 35 -7.01 4.11 13.15
CA GLY A 35 -6.70 3.34 14.36
C GLY A 35 -5.69 2.20 14.15
N TYR A 36 -4.82 2.28 13.14
CA TYR A 36 -3.79 1.26 12.93
C TYR A 36 -2.84 1.18 14.13
N ARG A 37 -2.50 -0.05 14.53
CA ARG A 37 -1.46 -0.29 15.53
C ARG A 37 -0.17 0.39 15.10
N ARG A 38 0.52 1.01 16.06
CA ARG A 38 1.78 1.74 15.82
C ARG A 38 2.80 0.92 15.03
N ALA A 39 3.00 -0.35 15.38
CA ALA A 39 3.94 -1.24 14.71
C ALA A 39 3.56 -1.47 13.23
N THR A 40 2.29 -1.76 12.95
CA THR A 40 1.78 -1.97 11.59
C THR A 40 1.89 -0.71 10.74
N ALA A 41 1.48 0.44 11.29
CA ALA A 41 1.59 1.72 10.58
C ALA A 41 3.04 2.06 10.22
N LYS A 42 4.01 1.78 11.12
CA LYS A 42 5.44 1.95 10.82
C LYS A 42 5.90 1.08 9.65
N ILE A 43 5.40 -0.15 9.54
CA ILE A 43 5.73 -1.04 8.42
C ILE A 43 5.21 -0.46 7.10
N TYR A 44 3.93 -0.06 7.05
CA TYR A 44 3.36 0.54 5.84
C TYR A 44 4.06 1.85 5.45
N LEU A 45 4.28 2.76 6.40
CA LEU A 45 5.01 4.01 6.15
C LEU A 45 6.43 3.75 5.63
N SER A 46 7.12 2.74 6.15
CA SER A 46 8.47 2.39 5.68
C SER A 46 8.45 1.81 4.27
N ARG A 47 7.45 0.98 3.93
CA ARG A 47 7.26 0.43 2.58
C ARG A 47 6.94 1.54 1.57
N ILE A 48 6.02 2.43 1.90
CA ILE A 48 5.67 3.56 1.04
C ILE A 48 6.87 4.49 0.84
N ALA A 49 7.66 4.77 1.88
CA ALA A 49 8.86 5.58 1.73
C ALA A 49 9.96 4.91 0.90
N ARG A 50 10.06 3.57 0.94
CA ARG A 50 10.97 2.83 0.07
C ARG A 50 10.53 2.95 -1.40
N PHE A 51 9.24 2.83 -1.66
CA PHE A 51 8.69 3.13 -2.98
C PHE A 51 8.92 4.58 -3.40
N SER A 52 8.69 5.54 -2.51
CA SER A 52 8.93 6.98 -2.75
C SER A 52 10.36 7.25 -3.24
N GLN A 53 11.34 6.61 -2.60
CA GLN A 53 12.75 6.69 -3.01
C GLN A 53 12.99 6.03 -4.37
N PHE A 54 12.41 4.84 -4.61
CA PHE A 54 12.52 4.16 -5.90
C PHE A 54 11.91 4.98 -7.04
N ALA A 55 10.73 5.56 -6.84
CA ALA A 55 10.08 6.39 -7.83
C ALA A 55 10.87 7.67 -8.10
N ALA A 56 11.50 8.26 -7.08
CA ALA A 56 12.31 9.47 -7.25
C ALA A 56 13.56 9.27 -8.11
N THR A 57 14.06 8.05 -8.28
CA THR A 57 15.17 7.79 -9.21
C THR A 57 14.72 7.59 -10.65
N ARG A 58 13.41 7.47 -10.89
CA ARG A 58 12.81 7.17 -12.20
C ARG A 58 11.82 8.21 -12.69
N CYS A 59 11.39 9.11 -11.82
CA CYS A 59 10.51 10.23 -12.14
C CYS A 59 11.18 11.55 -11.79
N ASP A 60 11.23 12.46 -12.76
CA ASP A 60 11.21 13.90 -12.53
C ASP A 60 9.84 14.34 -11.94
N PRO A 61 9.68 15.57 -11.40
CA PRO A 61 8.55 15.88 -10.54
C PRO A 61 7.20 15.77 -11.27
N MET A 62 6.50 14.68 -10.96
CA MET A 62 5.09 14.37 -11.22
C MET A 62 4.65 14.12 -12.66
N PRO A 63 3.66 13.21 -12.86
CA PRO A 63 3.10 12.23 -11.90
C PRO A 63 3.78 10.86 -11.93
N ILE A 64 3.53 10.02 -10.93
CA ILE A 64 4.02 8.63 -10.89
C ILE A 64 3.15 7.78 -11.83
N HIS A 65 3.74 7.26 -12.88
CA HIS A 65 3.07 6.39 -13.84
C HIS A 65 2.96 4.93 -13.33
N GLN A 66 1.96 4.20 -13.82
CA GLN A 66 1.71 2.81 -13.42
C GLN A 66 2.88 1.87 -13.74
N ASP A 67 3.62 2.11 -14.82
CA ASP A 67 4.83 1.36 -15.19
C ASP A 67 5.93 1.43 -14.12
N VAL A 68 6.04 2.54 -13.38
CA VAL A 68 6.95 2.70 -12.25
C VAL A 68 6.48 1.86 -11.06
N VAL A 69 5.16 1.78 -10.83
CA VAL A 69 4.58 0.91 -9.81
C VAL A 69 4.83 -0.56 -10.15
N ASP A 70 4.57 -0.97 -11.38
CA ASP A 70 4.76 -2.34 -11.83
C ASP A 70 6.24 -2.73 -11.80
N SER A 71 7.12 -1.85 -12.29
CA SER A 71 8.57 -2.02 -12.19
C SER A 71 9.04 -2.21 -10.74
N TYR A 72 8.48 -1.46 -9.79
CA TYR A 72 8.80 -1.62 -8.38
C TYR A 72 8.35 -2.97 -7.84
N LEU A 73 7.13 -3.41 -8.18
CA LEU A 73 6.58 -4.68 -7.72
C LEU A 73 7.34 -5.88 -8.31
N CYS A 74 7.85 -5.75 -9.53
CA CYS A 74 8.72 -6.74 -10.16
C CYS A 74 10.07 -6.93 -9.44
N THR A 75 10.49 -6.00 -8.57
CA THR A 75 11.73 -6.18 -7.78
C THR A 75 11.63 -7.24 -6.68
N PHE A 76 10.41 -7.64 -6.32
CA PHE A 76 10.17 -8.65 -5.29
C PHE A 76 10.16 -10.05 -5.92
N THR A 77 11.04 -10.92 -5.43
CA THR A 77 11.15 -12.33 -5.89
C THR A 77 10.14 -13.27 -5.26
N THR A 78 9.50 -12.88 -4.15
CA THR A 78 8.51 -13.69 -3.43
C THR A 78 7.23 -12.90 -3.18
N ASP A 79 6.11 -13.61 -3.03
CA ASP A 79 4.78 -12.98 -2.98
C ASP A 79 4.49 -12.27 -1.66
N SER A 80 4.93 -12.80 -0.52
CA SER A 80 4.68 -12.19 0.80
C SER A 80 5.15 -10.72 0.90
N PRO A 81 6.41 -10.36 0.58
CA PRO A 81 6.83 -8.96 0.60
C PRO A 81 6.17 -8.13 -0.52
N ARG A 82 5.85 -8.74 -1.67
CA ARG A 82 5.13 -8.09 -2.78
C ARG A 82 3.72 -7.69 -2.38
N ILE A 83 2.92 -8.60 -1.82
CA ILE A 83 1.56 -8.35 -1.29
C ILE A 83 1.59 -7.24 -0.25
N GLY A 84 2.59 -7.26 0.62
CA GLY A 84 2.80 -6.23 1.63
C GLY A 84 3.09 -4.85 1.04
N ALA A 85 3.80 -4.78 -0.09
CA ALA A 85 4.07 -3.55 -0.83
C ALA A 85 2.81 -3.05 -1.57
N VAL A 86 2.10 -3.95 -2.28
CA VAL A 86 0.82 -3.64 -2.95
C VAL A 86 -0.18 -3.04 -1.96
N SER A 87 -0.34 -3.65 -0.79
CA SER A 87 -1.25 -3.16 0.25
C SER A 87 -0.87 -1.74 0.71
N ALA A 88 0.44 -1.47 0.88
CA ALA A 88 0.92 -0.16 1.28
C ALA A 88 0.68 0.90 0.18
N LEU A 89 0.90 0.55 -1.09
CA LEU A 89 0.64 1.43 -2.23
C LEU A 89 -0.85 1.70 -2.40
N GLY A 90 -1.73 0.75 -2.10
CA GLY A 90 -3.17 0.97 -2.04
C GLY A 90 -3.57 2.06 -1.05
N HIS A 91 -2.88 2.20 0.09
CA HIS A 91 -3.08 3.33 0.99
C HIS A 91 -2.56 4.65 0.42
N ALA A 92 -1.40 4.64 -0.25
CA ALA A 92 -0.87 5.83 -0.91
C ALA A 92 -1.80 6.35 -2.02
N LEU A 93 -2.33 5.45 -2.84
CA LEU A 93 -3.31 5.76 -3.89
C LEU A 93 -4.60 6.37 -3.32
N ARG A 94 -5.08 5.88 -2.17
CA ARG A 94 -6.28 6.45 -1.51
C ARG A 94 -6.04 7.83 -0.90
N VAL A 95 -4.83 8.08 -0.39
CA VAL A 95 -4.50 9.33 0.32
C VAL A 95 -4.08 10.44 -0.63
N ALA A 96 -3.37 10.10 -1.70
CA ALA A 96 -2.83 11.06 -2.64
C ALA A 96 -2.99 10.55 -4.09
N PRO A 97 -4.23 10.31 -4.56
CA PRO A 97 -4.48 9.80 -5.91
C PRO A 97 -3.89 10.72 -6.98
N GLU A 98 -3.84 12.03 -6.75
CA GLU A 98 -3.26 13.04 -7.64
C GLU A 98 -1.77 12.84 -7.92
N ARG A 99 -1.08 12.04 -7.10
CA ARG A 99 0.35 11.72 -7.30
C ARG A 99 0.55 10.59 -8.31
N PHE A 100 -0.52 9.88 -8.68
CA PHE A 100 -0.48 8.71 -9.55
C PHE A 100 -1.27 8.98 -10.84
N ILE A 101 -0.70 8.63 -11.99
CA ILE A 101 -1.46 8.50 -13.24
C ILE A 101 -1.91 7.05 -13.34
N ALA A 102 -3.22 6.83 -13.32
CA ALA A 102 -3.79 5.57 -13.75
C ALA A 102 -3.50 5.40 -15.26
N SER A 103 -2.78 4.35 -15.63
CA SER A 103 -2.87 3.87 -17.01
C SER A 103 -4.31 3.42 -17.27
N VAL A 104 -4.85 3.78 -18.44
CA VAL A 104 -6.07 3.16 -18.98
C VAL A 104 -5.92 1.65 -18.81
N PRO A 105 -6.90 0.95 -18.22
CA PRO A 105 -6.70 -0.43 -17.77
C PRO A 105 -6.28 -1.31 -18.95
N SER A 106 -5.03 -1.76 -18.96
CA SER A 106 -4.64 -2.91 -19.76
C SER A 106 -5.23 -4.15 -19.12
N VAL A 107 -5.74 -5.04 -19.96
CA VAL A 107 -6.58 -6.21 -19.66
C VAL A 107 -5.80 -7.33 -18.94
N ASP A 108 -5.24 -7.01 -17.78
CA ASP A 108 -4.66 -7.95 -16.81
C ASP A 108 -5.06 -7.53 -15.40
N ALA A 109 -6.37 -7.34 -15.22
CA ALA A 109 -6.94 -7.20 -13.89
C ALA A 109 -6.78 -8.56 -13.17
N ASP A 110 -6.08 -8.54 -12.02
CA ASP A 110 -6.04 -9.65 -11.05
C ASP A 110 -7.45 -10.29 -11.00
N PRO A 111 -7.63 -11.53 -11.49
CA PRO A 111 -8.95 -12.14 -11.63
C PRO A 111 -9.66 -12.28 -10.27
N ASP A 112 -8.90 -12.24 -9.17
CA ASP A 112 -9.42 -12.29 -7.81
C ASP A 112 -9.77 -10.92 -7.22
N ALA A 113 -9.37 -9.81 -7.87
CA ALA A 113 -9.61 -8.46 -7.35
C ALA A 113 -11.11 -8.13 -7.14
N PRO A 114 -12.04 -8.49 -8.06
CA PRO A 114 -13.47 -8.30 -7.83
C PRO A 114 -13.99 -9.16 -6.66
N LEU A 115 -13.46 -10.37 -6.52
CA LEU A 115 -13.88 -11.33 -5.50
C LEU A 115 -13.41 -10.92 -4.11
N LEU A 116 -12.19 -10.40 -3.99
CA LEU A 116 -11.62 -9.89 -2.75
C LEU A 116 -12.22 -8.55 -2.33
N ALA A 117 -12.59 -7.70 -3.29
CA ALA A 117 -13.36 -6.48 -3.03
C ALA A 117 -14.76 -6.81 -2.49
N SER A 118 -15.46 -7.75 -3.12
CA SER A 118 -16.77 -8.25 -2.67
C SER A 118 -16.69 -8.90 -1.28
N PHE A 119 -15.65 -9.70 -1.03
CA PHE A 119 -15.43 -10.34 0.27
C PHE A 119 -15.09 -9.32 1.38
N SER A 120 -14.30 -8.29 1.08
CA SER A 120 -14.00 -7.20 2.01
C SER A 120 -15.24 -6.36 2.37
N ASP A 121 -16.13 -6.12 1.40
CA ASP A 121 -17.40 -5.43 1.61
C ASP A 121 -18.37 -6.29 2.44
N HIS A 122 -18.45 -7.60 2.16
CA HIS A 122 -19.23 -8.55 2.95
C HIS A 122 -18.76 -8.64 4.41
N LEU A 123 -17.45 -8.73 4.66
CA LEU A 123 -16.87 -8.74 6.01
C LEU A 123 -17.15 -7.45 6.78
N GLY A 124 -17.33 -6.33 6.07
CA GLY A 124 -17.75 -5.07 6.68
C GLY A 124 -19.21 -4.99 7.02
N ARG A 125 -20.07 -5.36 6.07
CA ARG A 125 -21.52 -5.21 6.22
C ARG A 125 -22.15 -6.25 7.14
N VAL A 126 -21.67 -7.50 7.11
CA VAL A 126 -22.31 -8.61 7.83
C VAL A 126 -21.65 -8.90 9.17
N ARG A 127 -20.34 -8.68 9.31
CA ARG A 127 -19.60 -8.99 10.55
C ARG A 127 -19.10 -7.77 11.34
N GLY A 128 -19.28 -6.54 10.82
CA GLY A 128 -18.84 -5.32 11.50
C GLY A 128 -17.33 -5.26 11.76
N LEU A 129 -16.53 -6.02 11.01
CA LEU A 129 -15.10 -6.17 11.28
C LEU A 129 -14.33 -4.91 10.93
N GLU A 130 -13.46 -4.46 11.84
CA GLU A 130 -12.54 -3.36 11.56
C GLU A 130 -11.61 -3.70 10.37
N PRO A 131 -11.21 -2.71 9.56
CA PRO A 131 -10.40 -2.90 8.34
C PRO A 131 -9.16 -3.79 8.54
N LYS A 132 -8.48 -3.63 9.68
CA LYS A 132 -7.27 -4.41 10.07
C LYS A 132 -7.51 -5.92 10.19
N THR A 133 -8.72 -6.34 10.52
CA THR A 133 -9.08 -7.76 10.65
C THR A 133 -9.45 -8.36 9.29
N ARG A 134 -9.85 -7.51 8.33
CA ARG A 134 -10.16 -7.95 6.96
C ARG A 134 -8.91 -8.29 6.17
N GLU A 135 -7.83 -7.52 6.33
CA GLU A 135 -6.53 -7.79 5.68
C GLU A 135 -5.94 -9.16 6.08
N GLY A 136 -6.02 -9.53 7.37
CA GLY A 136 -5.54 -10.84 7.83
C GLY A 136 -6.39 -12.02 7.35
N VAL A 137 -7.70 -11.84 7.20
CA VAL A 137 -8.61 -12.86 6.67
C VAL A 137 -8.47 -12.99 5.15
N LEU A 138 -8.24 -11.89 4.42
CA LEU A 138 -7.96 -11.90 2.98
C LEU A 138 -6.64 -12.60 2.65
N LEU A 139 -5.60 -12.42 3.48
CA LEU A 139 -4.35 -13.18 3.40
C LEU A 139 -4.58 -14.69 3.57
N GLY A 140 -5.38 -15.09 4.56
CA GLY A 140 -5.76 -16.50 4.77
C GLY A 140 -6.67 -17.06 3.66
N GLY A 141 -7.48 -16.22 3.01
CA GLY A 141 -8.32 -16.59 1.87
C GLY A 141 -7.52 -16.83 0.60
N ARG A 142 -6.58 -15.94 0.27
CA ARG A 142 -5.68 -16.09 -0.89
C ARG A 142 -4.86 -17.39 -0.81
N GLN A 143 -4.32 -17.69 0.38
CA GLN A 143 -3.54 -18.91 0.61
C GLN A 143 -4.38 -20.21 0.45
N ARG A 144 -5.70 -20.15 0.56
CA ARG A 144 -6.60 -21.29 0.32
C ARG A 144 -7.01 -21.46 -1.14
N LEU A 145 -7.11 -20.37 -1.90
CA LEU A 145 -7.43 -20.44 -3.33
C LEU A 145 -6.24 -21.02 -4.13
N GLU A 146 -5.00 -20.71 -3.74
CA GLU A 146 -3.80 -21.32 -4.33
C GLU A 146 -3.72 -22.84 -4.15
N VAL A 147 -4.23 -23.38 -3.03
CA VAL A 147 -4.21 -24.83 -2.73
C VAL A 147 -5.30 -25.61 -3.48
N LEU A 148 -6.34 -24.93 -3.97
CA LEU A 148 -7.44 -25.55 -4.73
C LEU A 148 -7.28 -25.44 -6.26
N ALA A 149 -6.26 -24.70 -6.72
CA ALA A 149 -5.96 -24.47 -8.13
C ALA A 149 -4.76 -25.29 -8.66
N GLY A 150 -4.21 -26.20 -7.83
CA GLY A 150 -3.20 -27.19 -8.21
C GLY A 150 -3.73 -28.61 -8.05
#